data_AF-A0A370N3Q2-F1
#
_entry.id   AF-A0A370N3Q2-F1
#
_cell.length_a   1.000
_cell.length_b   1.000
_cell.length_c   1.000
_cell.angle_alpha   90.00
_cell.angle_beta   90.00
_cell.angle_gamma   90.00
#
_symmetry.space_group_name_H-M   'P 1'
#
loop_
_entity.id
_entity.type
_entity.pdbx_description
1 polymer ?
#
loop_
_entity_poly.entity_id
_entity_poly.type
_entity_poly.pdbx_seq_one_letter_code
_entity_poly.pdbx_strand_id
1 'polypeptide(L)'
;MIAMPRCIRASLIGFFLAFLCEAWVEIALLQSGSLPWEGCLAVFASLVANPLALVYAIKRKRWAYDLLKWIAAVMILWTIFGHSYLQELGLWAIALITLCVWLRLGALLILRRKAVKDWIEATTAGDGLQWRR
;
A
#
# COMPACT_ATOMS: atom_id res chain seq x y z
N MET A 1 -1.00 25.72 10.44
CA MET A 1 -0.77 24.43 9.73
C MET A 1 -0.48 23.35 10.76
N ILE A 2 -1.34 22.34 10.90
CA ILE A 2 -1.08 21.23 11.82
C ILE A 2 0.05 20.37 11.24
N ALA A 3 1.15 20.24 11.99
CA ALA A 3 2.28 19.40 11.62
C ALA A 3 1.88 17.92 11.58
N MET A 4 2.47 17.16 10.67
CA MET A 4 2.17 15.73 10.53
C MET A 4 2.76 14.94 11.71
N PRO A 5 1.95 14.15 12.45
CA PRO A 5 2.45 13.34 13.55
C PRO A 5 3.52 12.36 13.07
N ARG A 6 4.58 12.19 13.86
CA ARG A 6 5.68 11.27 13.55
C ARG A 6 5.19 9.84 13.30
N CYS A 7 4.12 9.41 13.97
CA CYS A 7 3.50 8.10 13.78
C CYS A 7 2.93 7.93 12.36
N ILE A 8 2.26 8.94 11.79
CA ILE A 8 1.72 8.85 10.43
C ILE A 8 2.86 8.85 9.41
N ARG A 9 3.90 9.66 9.64
CA ARG A 9 5.11 9.64 8.80
C ARG A 9 5.79 8.27 8.83
N ALA A 10 5.94 7.66 10.00
CA ALA A 10 6.48 6.31 10.15
C ALA A 10 5.61 5.26 9.44
N SER A 11 4.28 5.39 9.52
CA SER A 11 3.36 4.53 8.78
C SER A 11 3.53 4.66 7.27
N LEU A 12 3.62 5.89 6.72
CA LEU A 12 3.84 6.10 5.29
C LEU A 12 5.20 5.58 4.83
N ILE A 13 6.24 5.74 5.64
CA ILE A 13 7.56 5.14 5.36
C ILE A 13 7.44 3.61 5.32
N GLY A 14 6.68 3.00 6.24
CA GLY A 14 6.42 1.56 6.22
C GLY A 14 5.72 1.11 4.93
N PHE A 15 4.69 1.84 4.47
CA PHE A 15 4.04 1.58 3.19
C PHE A 15 5.00 1.75 2.00
N PHE A 16 5.87 2.76 2.03
CA PHE A 16 6.85 3.00 0.97
C PHE A 16 7.89 1.88 0.90
N LEU A 17 8.44 1.45 2.04
CA LEU A 17 9.38 0.33 2.10
C LEU A 17 8.73 -0.98 1.63
N ALA A 18 7.50 -1.25 2.05
CA ALA A 18 6.74 -2.40 1.55
C ALA A 18 6.55 -2.34 0.03
N PHE A 19 6.22 -1.16 -0.50
CA PHE A 19 6.11 -0.97 -1.95
C PHE A 19 7.43 -1.23 -2.68
N LEU A 20 8.57 -0.75 -2.18
CA LEU A 20 9.87 -1.00 -2.83
C LEU A 20 10.20 -2.50 -2.91
N CYS A 21 9.98 -3.22 -1.82
CA CYS A 21 10.18 -4.67 -1.78
C CYS A 21 9.21 -5.40 -2.72
N GLU A 22 7.96 -4.97 -2.79
CA GLU A 22 6.93 -5.53 -3.69
C GLU A 22 7.23 -5.24 -5.16
N ALA A 23 7.57 -3.99 -5.49
CA ALA A 23 7.94 -3.58 -6.84
C ALA A 23 9.15 -4.38 -7.35
N TRP A 24 10.11 -4.70 -6.49
CA TRP A 24 11.24 -5.54 -6.86
C TRP A 24 10.81 -6.95 -7.28
N VAL A 25 9.91 -7.58 -6.52
CA VAL A 25 9.36 -8.90 -6.85
C VAL A 25 8.48 -8.83 -8.10
N GLU A 26 7.66 -7.79 -8.22
CA GLU A 26 6.81 -7.54 -9.39
C GLU A 26 7.61 -7.35 -10.68
N ILE A 27 8.72 -6.61 -10.64
CA ILE A 27 9.63 -6.45 -11.78
C ILE A 27 10.25 -7.80 -12.15
N ALA A 28 10.68 -8.58 -11.16
CA ALA A 28 11.24 -9.92 -11.40
C ALA A 28 10.18 -10.87 -12.01
N LEU A 29 8.93 -10.79 -11.56
CA LEU A 29 7.80 -11.52 -12.16
C LEU A 29 7.60 -11.13 -13.64
N LEU A 30 7.61 -9.83 -13.96
CA LEU A 30 7.48 -9.37 -15.35
C LEU A 30 8.65 -9.85 -16.21
N GLN A 31 9.88 -9.85 -15.68
CA GLN A 31 11.07 -10.33 -16.38
C GLN A 31 11.05 -11.85 -16.61
N SER A 32 10.46 -12.61 -15.69
CA SER A 32 10.34 -14.07 -15.82
C SER A 32 9.40 -14.50 -16.96
N GLY A 33 8.45 -13.64 -17.33
CA GLY A 33 7.43 -13.96 -18.33
C GLY A 33 6.41 -15.01 -17.87
N SER A 34 6.43 -15.43 -16.60
CA SER A 34 5.53 -16.45 -16.04
C SER A 34 4.08 -15.99 -15.87
N LEU A 35 3.82 -14.67 -15.96
CA LEU A 35 2.49 -14.12 -15.71
C LEU A 35 1.60 -14.12 -16.96
N PRO A 36 0.31 -14.54 -16.83
CA PRO A 36 -0.67 -14.29 -17.88
C PRO A 36 -0.93 -12.79 -18.02
N TRP A 37 -1.54 -12.38 -19.13
CA TRP A 37 -1.83 -10.96 -19.43
C TRP A 37 -2.58 -10.24 -18.28
N GLU A 38 -3.53 -10.93 -17.65
CA GLU A 38 -4.27 -10.43 -16.48
C GLU A 38 -3.35 -10.15 -15.28
N GLY A 39 -2.37 -11.04 -15.05
CA GLY A 39 -1.35 -10.87 -14.02
C GLY A 39 -0.42 -9.69 -14.31
N CYS A 40 -0.03 -9.50 -15.57
CA CYS A 40 0.74 -8.33 -16.00
C CYS A 40 -0.04 -7.02 -15.73
N LEU A 41 -1.34 -6.98 -16.08
CA LEU A 41 -2.18 -5.81 -15.80
C LEU A 41 -2.30 -5.54 -14.29
N ALA A 42 -2.45 -6.58 -13.47
CA ALA A 42 -2.50 -6.44 -12.01
C ALA A 42 -1.19 -5.86 -11.45
N VAL A 43 -0.04 -6.33 -11.93
CA VAL A 43 1.28 -5.79 -11.55
C VAL A 43 1.41 -4.32 -11.96
N PHE A 44 1.05 -3.96 -13.19
CA PHE A 44 1.08 -2.56 -13.63
C PHE A 44 0.16 -1.67 -12.79
N ALA A 45 -1.05 -2.14 -12.48
CA ALA A 45 -1.97 -1.41 -11.62
C ALA A 45 -1.39 -1.21 -10.20
N SER A 46 -0.72 -2.22 -9.64
CA SER A 46 -0.04 -2.15 -8.35
C SER A 46 1.09 -1.11 -8.36
N LEU A 47 1.97 -1.15 -9.37
CA LEU A 47 3.09 -0.23 -9.54
C LEU A 47 2.65 1.23 -9.66
N VAL A 48 1.46 1.50 -10.19
CA VAL A 48 0.90 2.85 -10.30
C VAL A 48 0.12 3.25 -9.05
N ALA A 49 -0.75 2.36 -8.53
CA ALA A 49 -1.64 2.68 -7.42
C ALA A 49 -0.90 2.94 -6.11
N ASN A 50 0.17 2.19 -5.82
CA ASN A 50 0.98 2.36 -4.61
C ASN A 50 1.60 3.76 -4.47
N PRO A 51 2.42 4.25 -5.43
CA PRO A 51 3.02 5.58 -5.33
C PRO A 51 1.95 6.68 -5.39
N LEU A 52 0.87 6.48 -6.16
CA LEU A 52 -0.25 7.40 -6.20
C LEU A 52 -0.89 7.56 -4.82
N ALA A 53 -1.25 6.44 -4.17
CA ALA A 53 -1.80 6.43 -2.83
C ALA A 53 -0.85 7.09 -1.81
N LEU A 54 0.46 6.84 -1.93
CA LEU A 54 1.46 7.44 -1.06
C LEU A 54 1.56 8.96 -1.22
N VAL A 55 1.66 9.45 -2.46
CA VAL A 55 1.74 10.89 -2.78
C VAL A 55 0.47 11.60 -2.30
N TYR A 56 -0.70 11.05 -2.56
CA TYR A 56 -1.96 11.67 -2.13
C TYR A 56 -2.19 11.56 -0.61
N ALA A 57 -1.67 10.53 0.06
CA ALA A 57 -1.68 10.46 1.51
C ALA A 57 -0.78 11.55 2.13
N ILE A 58 0.40 11.82 1.55
CA ILE A 58 1.27 12.94 1.94
C ILE A 58 0.56 14.29 1.70
N LYS A 59 -0.16 14.42 0.59
CA LYS A 59 -1.05 15.58 0.30
C LYS A 59 -2.31 15.62 1.16
N ARG A 60 -2.44 14.72 2.14
CA ARG A 60 -3.55 14.65 3.11
C ARG A 60 -4.92 14.46 2.44
N LYS A 61 -5.01 13.63 1.40
CA LYS A 61 -6.30 13.23 0.84
C LYS A 61 -6.86 12.01 1.58
N ARG A 62 -8.11 12.09 2.05
CA ARG A 62 -8.77 10.99 2.80
C ARG A 62 -8.85 9.70 1.99
N TRP A 63 -9.26 9.78 0.73
CA TRP A 63 -9.40 8.62 -0.15
C TRP A 63 -8.08 7.86 -0.34
N ALA A 64 -6.93 8.54 -0.24
CA ALA A 64 -5.63 7.90 -0.39
C ALA A 64 -5.29 6.99 0.79
N TYR A 65 -5.69 7.37 2.01
CA TYR A 65 -5.56 6.50 3.19
C TYR A 65 -6.46 5.27 3.09
N ASP A 66 -7.65 5.41 2.49
CA ASP A 66 -8.52 4.26 2.24
C ASP A 66 -7.98 3.37 1.12
N LEU A 67 -7.40 3.97 0.07
CA LEU A 67 -6.72 3.22 -0.99
C LEU A 67 -5.53 2.42 -0.45
N LEU A 68 -4.72 2.96 0.47
CA LEU A 68 -3.64 2.21 1.13
C LEU A 68 -4.16 0.98 1.89
N LYS A 69 -5.34 1.08 2.53
CA LYS A 69 -5.99 -0.07 3.20
C LYS A 69 -6.43 -1.12 2.19
N TRP A 70 -7.02 -0.69 1.08
CA TRP A 70 -7.43 -1.59 0.01
C TRP A 70 -6.23 -2.29 -0.63
N ILE A 71 -5.16 -1.57 -0.95
CA ILE A 71 -3.93 -2.14 -1.50
C ILE A 71 -3.35 -3.19 -0.56
N ALA A 72 -3.28 -2.91 0.74
CA ALA A 72 -2.80 -3.88 1.71
C ALA A 72 -3.69 -5.14 1.78
N ALA A 73 -5.01 -4.99 1.70
CA ALA A 73 -5.95 -6.12 1.70
C ALA A 73 -5.86 -6.95 0.41
N VAL A 74 -5.83 -6.30 -0.75
CA VAL A 74 -5.66 -6.95 -2.06
C VAL A 74 -4.34 -7.68 -2.12
N MET A 75 -3.27 -7.11 -1.55
CA MET A 75 -1.98 -7.77 -1.54
C MET A 75 -1.98 -9.05 -0.72
N ILE A 76 -2.60 -9.06 0.46
CA ILE A 76 -2.74 -10.31 1.25
C ILE A 76 -3.43 -11.38 0.41
N LEU A 77 -4.49 -11.02 -0.30
CA LEU A 77 -5.19 -11.95 -1.20
C LEU A 77 -4.26 -12.45 -2.31
N TRP A 78 -3.51 -11.54 -2.94
CA TRP A 78 -2.52 -11.87 -3.97
C TRP A 78 -1.42 -12.81 -3.45
N THR A 79 -0.92 -12.61 -2.23
CA THR A 79 0.12 -13.49 -1.66
C THR A 79 -0.34 -14.95 -1.52
N ILE A 80 -1.64 -15.17 -1.32
CA ILE A 80 -2.24 -16.51 -1.20
C ILE A 80 -2.39 -17.13 -2.59
N PHE A 81 -2.99 -16.41 -3.54
CA PHE A 81 -3.23 -16.94 -4.89
C PHE A 81 -1.97 -17.00 -5.75
N GLY A 82 -1.06 -16.05 -5.59
CA GLY A 82 0.18 -15.93 -6.36
C GLY A 82 1.33 -16.75 -5.79
N HIS A 83 1.08 -17.63 -4.81
CA HIS A 83 2.11 -18.42 -4.15
C HIS A 83 2.90 -19.31 -5.14
N SER A 84 2.22 -19.87 -6.14
CA SER A 84 2.86 -20.66 -7.21
C SER A 84 3.90 -19.84 -7.98
N TYR A 85 3.57 -18.61 -8.38
CA TYR A 85 4.50 -17.72 -9.08
C TYR A 85 5.67 -17.29 -8.18
N LEU A 86 5.43 -17.11 -6.88
CA LEU A 86 6.48 -16.78 -5.92
C LEU A 86 7.44 -17.96 -5.68
N GLN A 87 6.95 -19.20 -5.74
CA GLN A 87 7.79 -20.39 -5.66
C GLN A 87 8.73 -20.52 -6.87
N GLU A 88 8.27 -20.15 -8.07
CA GLU A 88 9.12 -20.14 -9.28
C GLU A 88 10.29 -19.15 -9.18
N LEU A 89 10.05 -17.97 -8.58
CA LEU A 89 11.11 -16.99 -8.32
C LEU A 89 12.07 -17.42 -7.19
N GLY A 90 11.56 -18.20 -6.23
CA GLY A 90 12.33 -18.77 -5.14
C GLY A 90 12.10 -18.12 -3.77
N LEU A 91 12.80 -18.65 -2.76
CA LEU A 91 12.65 -18.31 -1.35
C LEU A 91 12.79 -16.82 -1.03
N TRP A 92 13.65 -16.10 -1.76
CA TRP A 92 13.88 -14.67 -1.55
C TRP A 92 12.62 -13.83 -1.86
N ALA A 93 11.85 -14.19 -2.90
CA ALA A 93 10.62 -13.49 -3.26
C ALA A 93 9.54 -13.69 -2.19
N ILE A 94 9.41 -14.92 -1.67
CA ILE A 94 8.49 -15.24 -0.57
C ILE A 94 8.85 -14.45 0.69
N ALA A 95 10.14 -14.38 1.03
CA ALA A 95 10.62 -13.63 2.20
C ALA A 95 10.33 -12.12 2.06
N LEU A 96 10.59 -11.53 0.90
CA LEU A 96 10.31 -10.12 0.63
C LEU A 96 8.81 -9.81 0.73
N ILE A 97 7.97 -10.61 0.07
CA ILE A 97 6.51 -10.42 0.11
C ILE A 97 5.96 -10.59 1.54
N THR A 98 6.48 -11.56 2.30
CA THR A 98 6.11 -11.74 3.71
C THR A 98 6.47 -10.51 4.53
N LEU A 99 7.68 -9.97 4.33
CA LEU A 99 8.10 -8.73 4.98
C LEU A 99 7.20 -7.54 4.58
N CYS A 100 6.81 -7.42 3.31
CA CYS A 100 5.88 -6.40 2.84
C CYS A 100 4.54 -6.47 3.57
N VAL A 101 3.98 -7.67 3.73
CA VAL A 101 2.71 -7.89 4.44
C VAL A 101 2.82 -7.42 5.89
N TRP A 102 3.90 -7.79 6.59
CA TRP A 102 4.13 -7.34 7.97
C TRP A 102 4.30 -5.82 8.08
N LEU A 103 5.07 -5.21 7.18
CA LEU A 103 5.24 -3.75 7.13
C LEU A 103 3.90 -3.03 6.90
N ARG A 104 3.08 -3.51 5.96
CA ARG A 104 1.75 -2.96 5.69
C ARG A 104 0.81 -3.16 6.88
N LEU A 105 0.81 -4.33 7.52
CA LEU A 105 0.01 -4.57 8.72
C LEU A 105 0.41 -3.64 9.87
N GLY A 106 1.70 -3.49 10.14
CA GLY A 106 2.21 -2.56 11.16
C GLY A 106 1.78 -1.11 10.87
N ALA A 107 1.92 -0.67 9.61
CA ALA A 107 1.49 0.64 9.16
C ALA A 107 -0.03 0.83 9.31
N LEU A 108 -0.84 -0.17 8.96
CA LEU A 108 -2.29 -0.14 9.14
C LEU A 108 -2.71 -0.04 10.60
N LEU A 109 -2.04 -0.77 11.50
CA LEU A 109 -2.30 -0.69 12.94
C LEU A 109 -2.04 0.72 13.48
N ILE A 110 -1.01 1.40 12.98
CA ILE A 110 -0.73 2.80 13.33
C ILE A 110 -1.84 3.71 12.80
N LEU A 111 -2.27 3.56 11.55
CA LEU A 111 -3.37 4.34 10.96
C LEU A 111 -4.74 4.10 11.62
N ARG A 112 -4.94 2.94 12.25
CA ARG A 112 -6.18 2.62 12.98
C ARG A 112 -6.29 3.31 14.34
N ARG A 113 -5.20 3.84 14.90
CA ARG A 113 -5.21 4.51 16.21
C ARG A 113 -6.16 5.72 16.19
N LYS A 114 -6.98 5.86 17.23
CA LYS A 114 -7.99 6.93 17.34
C LYS A 114 -7.40 8.32 17.12
N ALA A 115 -6.27 8.62 17.78
CA ALA A 115 -5.55 9.89 17.61
C ALA A 115 -5.10 10.19 16.15
N VAL A 116 -4.82 9.16 15.35
CA VAL A 116 -4.46 9.32 13.94
C VAL A 116 -5.71 9.57 13.09
N LYS A 117 -6.82 8.88 13.36
CA LYS A 117 -8.10 9.13 12.69
C LYS A 117 -8.60 10.54 12.96
N ASP A 118 -8.58 10.98 14.22
CA ASP A 118 -9.01 12.32 14.62
C ASP A 118 -8.15 13.40 13.94
N TRP A 119 -6.84 13.17 13.81
CA TRP A 119 -5.95 14.07 13.07
C TRP A 119 -6.25 14.10 11.57
N ILE A 120 -6.45 12.94 10.94
CA ILE A 120 -6.80 12.85 9.52
C ILE A 120 -8.12 13.60 9.29
N GLU A 121 -9.15 13.38 10.09
CA GLU A 121 -10.43 14.08 9.94
C GLU A 121 -10.28 15.59 10.13
N ALA A 122 -9.53 16.04 11.14
CA ALA A 122 -9.28 17.47 11.37
C ALA A 122 -8.47 18.15 10.25
N THR A 123 -7.60 17.42 9.54
CA THR A 123 -6.77 17.99 8.46
C THR A 123 -7.30 17.72 7.05
N THR A 124 -8.26 16.81 6.89
CA THR A 124 -8.89 16.47 5.60
C THR A 124 -10.32 16.99 5.46
N ALA A 125 -10.89 17.57 6.52
CA ALA A 125 -12.22 18.20 6.53
C ALA A 125 -12.44 19.30 5.47
N GLY A 126 -11.38 19.84 4.85
CA GLY A 126 -11.48 20.77 3.72
C GLY A 126 -11.72 20.12 2.35
N ASP A 127 -11.56 18.80 2.21
CA ASP A 127 -11.89 18.03 1.00
C ASP A 127 -13.24 17.31 1.13
N GLY A 128 -13.93 17.48 2.26
CA GLY A 128 -15.33 17.14 2.37
C GLY A 128 -16.09 18.02 1.40
N LEU A 129 -16.38 17.47 0.21
CA LEU A 129 -17.56 17.85 -0.56
C LEU A 129 -18.69 18.09 0.44
N GLN A 130 -19.01 19.38 0.63
CA GLN A 130 -20.26 19.81 1.21
C GLN A 130 -21.37 19.23 0.31
N TRP A 131 -21.75 17.98 0.54
CA TRP A 131 -23.05 17.51 0.14
C TRP A 131 -24.04 18.22 1.06
N ARG A 132 -24.55 19.32 0.49
CA ARG A 132 -25.73 20.11 0.85
C ARG A 132 -26.60 19.48 1.95
N ARG A 133 -26.90 20.27 2.97
CA ARG A 133 -28.28 20.40 3.44
C ARG A 133 -28.74 21.82 3.14
#